data_AF-A0A7X4FQR1-F1
#
_entry.id   AF-A0A7X4FQR1-F1
#
_cell.length_a   1.000
_cell.length_b   1.000
_cell.length_c   1.000
_cell.angle_alpha   90.00
_cell.angle_beta   90.00
_cell.angle_gamma   90.00
#
_symmetry.space_group_name_H-M   'P 1'
#
loop_
_entity.id
_entity.type
_entity.pdbx_description
1 polymer ?
#
loop_
_entity_poly.entity_id
_entity_poly.type
_entity_poly.pdbx_seq_one_letter_code
_entity_poly.pdbx_strand_id
1 'polypeptide(L)'
;MNLADARGAGRQFSWGDVELDWRGGGTVPVSLRAFPGAFEARSVDGWGNNLADPGLGAARSRLLRAADVSPAYALTGAPPPGLPEPRVISNILAAQPGPVPRAAGRAGRVWQWGQVLGH
;
A
#
# COMPACT_ATOMS: atom_id res chain seq x y z
N MET A 1 0.05 16.81 -9.54
CA MET A 1 -0.14 16.73 -8.08
C MET A 1 -1.59 17.12 -7.80
N ASN A 2 -2.43 16.19 -7.36
CA ASN A 2 -3.87 16.41 -7.16
C ASN A 2 -4.11 16.77 -5.69
N LEU A 3 -4.47 18.02 -5.40
CA LEU A 3 -4.81 18.50 -4.06
C LEU A 3 -6.33 18.46 -3.90
N ALA A 4 -6.91 17.26 -3.94
CA ALA A 4 -8.31 17.08 -3.55
C ALA A 4 -8.34 16.97 -2.02
N ASP A 5 -8.76 18.05 -1.36
CA ASP A 5 -9.13 18.07 0.04
C ASP A 5 -10.30 17.09 0.27
N ALA A 6 -10.07 16.04 1.08
CA ALA A 6 -11.04 15.02 1.45
C ALA A 6 -12.13 15.52 2.43
N ARG A 7 -12.24 16.83 2.69
CA ARG A 7 -13.23 17.42 3.60
C ARG A 7 -14.37 18.08 2.82
N GLY A 8 -15.28 17.28 2.28
CA GLY A 8 -16.73 17.55 2.13
C GLY A 8 -17.24 18.86 1.51
N ALA A 9 -16.38 19.78 1.07
CA ALA A 9 -16.74 21.09 0.53
C ALA A 9 -16.09 21.30 -0.84
N GLY A 10 -15.96 20.20 -1.61
CA GLY A 10 -15.19 20.06 -2.85
C GLY A 10 -15.22 21.33 -3.71
N ARG A 11 -14.24 22.20 -3.50
CA ARG A 11 -13.95 23.27 -4.44
C ARG A 11 -13.17 22.61 -5.57
N GLN A 12 -13.85 22.50 -6.70
CA GLN A 12 -13.26 22.11 -7.97
C GLN A 12 -12.13 23.09 -8.29
N PHE A 13 -10.88 22.65 -8.20
CA PHE A 13 -9.75 23.43 -8.69
C PHE A 13 -9.67 23.24 -10.20
N SER A 14 -10.16 24.22 -10.95
CA SER A 14 -9.85 24.36 -12.38
C SER A 14 -8.49 25.02 -12.51
N TRP A 15 -7.56 24.38 -13.21
CA TRP A 15 -6.35 25.06 -13.71
C TRP A 15 -6.81 26.03 -14.80
N GLY A 16 -6.90 27.31 -14.46
CA GLY A 16 -6.91 28.38 -15.45
C GLY A 16 -5.49 28.62 -15.93
N ASP A 17 -5.33 28.65 -17.26
CA ASP A 17 -4.18 29.14 -18.00
C ASP A 17 -2.84 28.44 -17.74
N VAL A 18 -2.71 27.23 -18.29
CA VAL A 18 -1.39 26.69 -18.64
C VAL A 18 -1.01 27.27 -20.00
N GLU A 19 -0.10 28.26 -20.02
CA GLU A 19 0.58 28.63 -21.26
C GLU A 19 1.49 27.48 -21.70
N LEU A 20 1.10 26.80 -22.77
CA LEU A 20 1.91 25.80 -23.44
C LEU A 20 2.77 26.53 -24.48
N ASP A 21 4.06 26.76 -24.18
CA ASP A 21 5.00 27.31 -25.17
C ASP A 21 5.27 26.28 -26.27
N TRP A 22 4.65 26.48 -27.44
CA TRP A 22 4.66 25.55 -28.57
C TRP A 22 5.44 26.16 -29.73
N ARG A 23 6.73 25.82 -29.88
CA ARG A 23 7.60 26.36 -30.95
C ARG A 23 7.32 25.81 -32.37
N GLY A 24 6.11 25.34 -32.65
CA GLY A 24 5.79 24.61 -33.89
C GLY A 24 4.45 24.90 -34.57
N GLY A 25 3.66 25.88 -34.09
CA GLY A 25 2.48 26.38 -34.81
C GLY A 25 1.32 25.39 -35.05
N GLY A 26 1.32 24.22 -34.42
CA GLY A 26 0.24 23.24 -34.54
C GLY A 26 -0.86 23.43 -33.50
N THR A 27 -2.12 23.42 -33.93
CA THR A 27 -3.30 23.40 -33.03
C THR A 27 -3.60 21.97 -32.61
N VAL A 28 -3.53 21.67 -31.30
CA VAL A 28 -3.99 20.39 -30.74
C VAL A 28 -5.32 20.61 -30.01
N PRO A 29 -6.39 19.88 -30.36
CA PRO A 29 -7.64 19.96 -29.61
C PRO A 29 -7.43 19.38 -28.21
N VAL A 30 -7.59 20.21 -27.18
CA VAL A 30 -7.65 19.76 -25.79
C VAL A 30 -9.12 19.64 -25.37
N SER A 31 -9.45 18.59 -24.63
CA SER A 31 -10.78 18.41 -24.05
C SER A 31 -10.67 18.38 -22.53
N LEU A 32 -11.37 19.30 -21.86
CA LEU A 32 -11.55 19.26 -20.42
C LEU A 32 -12.65 18.24 -20.12
N ARG A 33 -12.26 17.06 -19.62
CA ARG A 33 -13.24 16.09 -19.09
C ARG A 33 -13.51 16.42 -17.63
N ALA A 34 -14.73 16.87 -17.34
CA ALA A 34 -15.21 16.90 -15.97
C ALA A 34 -15.21 15.47 -15.41
N PHE A 35 -14.77 15.31 -14.16
CA PHE A 35 -14.97 14.03 -13.47
C PHE A 35 -16.48 13.80 -13.29
N PRO A 36 -16.97 12.55 -13.40
CA PRO A 36 -18.37 12.26 -13.13
C PRO A 36 -18.76 12.79 -11.75
N GLY A 37 -19.93 13.40 -11.59
CA GLY A 37 -20.41 13.86 -10.28
C GLY A 37 -20.58 12.73 -9.26
N ALA A 38 -20.60 11.48 -9.70
CA ALA A 38 -20.58 10.27 -8.88
C ALA A 38 -19.17 9.80 -8.48
N PHE A 39 -18.11 10.54 -8.84
CA PHE A 39 -16.74 10.20 -8.47
C PHE A 39 -16.48 10.64 -7.03
N GLU A 40 -16.31 9.66 -6.15
CA GLU A 40 -15.81 9.87 -4.80
C GLU A 40 -14.32 9.54 -4.75
N ALA A 41 -13.49 10.52 -4.40
CA ALA A 41 -12.08 10.29 -4.20
C ALA A 41 -11.88 9.45 -2.93
N ARG A 42 -11.03 8.41 -3.02
CA ARG A 42 -10.64 7.65 -1.83
C ARG A 42 -9.77 8.53 -0.92
N SER A 43 -9.95 8.37 0.38
CA SER A 43 -9.06 8.94 1.37
C SER A 43 -7.63 8.40 1.18
N VAL A 44 -6.64 9.26 1.41
CA VAL A 44 -5.22 8.89 1.28
C VAL A 44 -4.80 7.87 2.35
N ASP A 45 -5.44 7.93 3.52
CA ASP A 45 -5.19 7.03 4.63
C ASP A 45 -6.15 5.84 4.68
N GLY A 46 -7.13 5.73 3.77
CA GLY A 46 -8.10 4.63 3.76
C GLY A 46 -9.26 4.77 4.74
N TRP A 47 -9.36 5.85 5.52
CA TRP A 47 -10.50 6.11 6.39
C TRP A 47 -11.82 6.22 5.60
N GLY A 48 -12.90 5.69 6.16
CA GLY A 48 -14.25 5.77 5.58
C GLY A 48 -14.52 4.79 4.43
N ASN A 49 -13.57 3.91 4.10
CA ASN A 49 -13.77 2.88 3.08
C ASN A 49 -14.84 1.84 3.49
N ASN A 50 -15.06 1.64 4.80
CA ASN A 50 -16.16 0.83 5.34
C ASN A 50 -17.16 1.75 6.06
N LEU A 51 -18.43 1.69 5.67
CA LEU A 51 -19.48 2.59 6.19
C LEU A 51 -19.90 2.26 7.63
N ALA A 52 -19.78 1.00 8.05
CA ALA A 52 -20.13 0.55 9.39
C ALA A 52 -18.99 0.77 10.39
N ASP A 53 -17.74 0.63 9.93
CA ASP A 53 -16.54 0.89 10.72
C ASP A 53 -15.50 1.64 9.86
N PRO A 54 -15.55 2.98 9.87
CA PRO A 54 -14.68 3.83 9.06
C PRO A 54 -13.17 3.63 9.29
N GLY A 55 -12.76 3.01 10.41
CA GLY A 55 -11.35 2.76 10.72
C GLY A 55 -10.77 1.50 10.07
N LEU A 56 -11.60 0.62 9.50
CA LEU A 56 -11.12 -0.63 8.91
C LEU A 56 -10.29 -0.40 7.65
N GLY A 57 -9.07 -0.92 7.66
CA GLY A 57 -8.13 -0.79 6.55
C GLY A 57 -7.47 0.59 6.45
N ALA A 58 -7.73 1.49 7.40
CA ALA A 58 -7.06 2.78 7.46
C ALA A 58 -5.59 2.63 7.90
N ALA A 59 -4.72 3.54 7.45
CA ALA A 59 -3.33 3.61 7.87
C ALA A 59 -3.22 3.84 9.38
N ARG A 60 -2.15 3.33 9.99
CA ARG A 60 -1.90 3.40 11.44
C ARG A 60 -2.98 2.73 12.30
N SER A 61 -3.84 1.90 11.71
CA SER A 61 -4.77 1.05 12.44
C SER A 61 -4.07 -0.17 13.04
N ARG A 62 -4.70 -0.78 14.04
CA ARG A 62 -4.20 -2.01 14.66
C ARG A 62 -4.42 -3.19 13.70
N LEU A 63 -3.40 -4.02 13.51
CA LEU A 63 -3.54 -5.26 12.74
C LEU A 63 -4.56 -6.20 13.39
N LEU A 64 -5.38 -6.84 12.54
CA LEU A 64 -6.29 -7.90 12.97
C LEU A 64 -5.49 -9.12 13.43
N ARG A 65 -5.97 -9.78 14.47
CA ARG A 65 -5.39 -11.02 14.98
C ARG A 65 -6.24 -12.19 14.54
N ALA A 66 -5.64 -13.14 13.83
CA ALA A 66 -6.30 -14.39 13.44
C ALA A 66 -6.30 -15.44 14.57
N ALA A 67 -5.46 -15.25 15.59
CA ALA A 67 -5.36 -16.09 16.78
C ALA A 67 -4.97 -15.25 18.00
N ASP A 68 -5.22 -15.79 19.18
CA ASP A 68 -4.85 -15.15 20.44
C ASP A 68 -3.34 -14.97 20.58
N VAL A 69 -2.96 -13.95 21.33
CA VAL A 69 -1.55 -13.68 21.66
C VAL A 69 -1.11 -14.62 22.77
N SER A 70 0.10 -15.17 22.66
CA SER A 70 0.72 -15.89 23.78
C SER A 70 0.72 -15.02 25.05
N PRO A 71 0.24 -15.51 26.22
CA PRO A 71 0.16 -14.72 27.44
C PRO A 71 1.49 -14.07 27.86
N ALA A 72 2.61 -14.80 27.72
CA ALA A 72 3.94 -14.27 28.03
C ALA A 72 4.29 -13.03 27.16
N TYR A 73 3.99 -13.11 25.87
CA TYR A 73 4.22 -12.01 24.94
C TYR A 73 3.25 -10.84 25.17
N ALA A 74 1.99 -11.13 25.50
CA ALA A 74 0.99 -10.10 25.79
C ALA A 74 1.39 -9.24 27.01
N LEU A 75 2.04 -9.84 28.01
CA LEU A 75 2.46 -9.16 29.24
C LEU A 75 3.81 -8.46 29.12
N THR A 76 4.76 -9.06 28.42
CA THR A 76 6.18 -8.63 28.45
C THR A 76 6.71 -8.12 27.11
N GLY A 77 6.00 -8.38 26.00
CA GLY A 77 6.53 -8.20 24.65
C GLY A 77 7.66 -9.18 24.28
N ALA A 78 8.03 -10.09 25.18
CA ALA A 78 9.07 -11.07 24.96
C ALA A 78 8.47 -12.42 24.54
N PRO A 79 9.17 -13.18 23.68
CA PRO A 79 8.77 -14.54 23.38
C PRO A 79 8.76 -15.42 24.65
N PRO A 80 7.95 -16.50 24.68
CA PRO A 80 7.99 -17.47 25.76
C PRO A 80 9.41 -18.01 26.00
N PRO A 81 9.79 -18.28 27.27
CA PRO A 81 11.08 -18.89 27.58
C PRO A 81 11.17 -20.31 27.00
N GLY A 82 12.40 -20.78 26.75
CA GLY A 82 12.66 -22.12 26.24
C GLY A 82 12.56 -22.25 24.71
N LEU A 83 12.29 -21.16 23.99
CA LEU A 83 12.38 -21.16 22.52
C LEU A 83 13.85 -21.09 22.06
N PRO A 84 14.21 -21.79 20.96
CA PRO A 84 15.54 -21.66 20.39
C PRO A 84 15.83 -20.23 19.94
N GLU A 85 17.11 -19.89 19.94
CA GLU A 85 17.55 -18.60 19.44
C GLU A 85 17.25 -18.49 17.91
N PRO A 86 16.71 -17.35 17.41
CA PRO A 86 16.29 -17.23 16.02
C PRO A 86 17.39 -17.52 14.98
N ARG A 87 18.65 -17.15 15.25
CA ARG A 87 19.80 -17.45 14.40
C ARG A 87 20.11 -18.96 14.36
N VAL A 88 19.94 -19.70 15.46
CA VAL A 88 20.03 -21.17 15.47
C VAL A 88 18.99 -21.77 14.52
N ILE A 89 17.73 -21.33 14.60
CA ILE A 89 16.67 -21.79 13.69
C ILE A 89 17.02 -21.46 12.24
N SER A 90 17.47 -20.24 11.97
CA SER A 90 17.87 -19.80 10.63
C SER A 90 19.01 -20.64 10.06
N ASN A 91 20.00 -20.99 10.87
CA ASN A 91 21.14 -21.79 10.44
C ASN A 91 20.73 -23.24 10.11
N ILE A 92 19.77 -23.80 10.85
CA ILE A 92 19.31 -25.18 10.63
C ILE A 92 18.38 -25.26 9.41
N LEU A 93 17.43 -24.33 9.28
CA LEU A 93 16.34 -24.43 8.29
C LEU A 93 16.60 -23.69 6.97
N ALA A 94 17.30 -22.56 7.02
CA ALA A 94 17.48 -21.68 5.87
C ALA A 94 18.92 -21.66 5.33
N ALA A 95 19.80 -22.54 5.84
CA ALA A 95 21.14 -22.68 5.28
C ALA A 95 21.06 -23.19 3.83
N GLN A 96 21.67 -22.43 2.93
CA GLN A 96 21.69 -22.72 1.51
C GLN A 96 23.14 -22.69 1.01
N PRO A 97 23.76 -23.85 0.70
CA PRO A 97 25.18 -23.91 0.32
C PRO A 97 25.46 -23.42 -1.12
N GLY A 98 24.42 -23.23 -1.94
CA GLY A 98 24.53 -22.73 -3.30
C GLY A 98 23.17 -22.35 -3.87
N PRO A 99 23.09 -21.72 -5.05
CA PRO A 99 21.81 -21.29 -5.65
C PRO A 99 20.82 -22.45 -5.79
N VAL A 100 19.57 -22.23 -5.36
CA VAL A 100 18.45 -23.16 -5.57
C VAL A 100 17.56 -22.59 -6.69
N PRO A 101 17.59 -23.16 -7.91
CA PRO A 101 16.75 -22.71 -9.00
C PRO A 101 15.27 -22.90 -8.67
N ARG A 102 14.41 -21.98 -9.14
CA ARG A 102 12.97 -22.12 -8.94
C ARG A 102 12.43 -23.28 -9.77
N ALA A 103 11.73 -24.23 -9.13
CA ALA A 103 11.13 -25.37 -9.79
C ALA A 103 9.98 -25.03 -10.77
N ALA A 104 9.34 -23.87 -10.63
CA ALA A 104 8.08 -23.53 -11.30
C ALA A 104 8.19 -22.54 -12.47
N GLY A 105 9.38 -22.30 -13.04
CA GLY A 105 9.55 -21.43 -14.22
C GLY A 105 9.11 -19.96 -14.03
N ARG A 106 8.89 -19.52 -12.78
CA ARG A 106 8.43 -18.16 -12.49
C ARG A 106 9.55 -17.15 -12.69
N ALA A 107 9.26 -16.10 -13.45
CA ALA A 107 10.17 -14.98 -13.65
C ALA A 107 10.46 -14.25 -12.33
N GLY A 108 11.68 -13.72 -12.17
CA GLY A 108 12.06 -12.92 -11.00
C GLY A 108 11.14 -11.72 -10.75
N ARG A 109 10.52 -11.17 -11.81
CA ARG A 109 9.53 -10.09 -11.70
C ARG A 109 8.32 -10.45 -10.83
N VAL A 110 7.95 -11.73 -10.73
CA VAL A 110 6.86 -12.17 -9.85
C VAL A 110 7.23 -11.93 -8.38
N TRP A 111 8.48 -12.23 -8.01
CA TRP A 111 8.96 -11.96 -6.65
C TRP A 111 9.08 -10.46 -6.38
N GLN A 112 9.61 -9.70 -7.34
CA GLN A 112 9.74 -8.25 -7.19
C GLN A 112 8.39 -7.55 -7.08
N TRP A 113 7.39 -7.98 -7.85
CA TRP A 113 6.03 -7.45 -7.74
C TRP A 113 5.39 -7.81 -6.40
N GLY A 114 5.66 -9.00 -5.88
CA GLY A 114 5.24 -9.39 -4.52
C GLY A 114 5.80 -8.45 -3.44
N GLN A 115 7.05 -8.00 -3.59
CA GLN A 115 7.63 -6.99 -2.68
C GLN A 115 6.91 -5.64 -2.82
N VAL A 116 6.58 -5.20 -4.03
CA VAL A 116 5.83 -3.96 -4.26
C VAL A 116 4.45 -4.01 -3.62
N LEU A 117 3.73 -5.14 -3.75
CA LEU A 117 2.41 -5.32 -3.13
C LEU A 117 2.48 -5.47 -1.60
N GLY A 118 3.64 -5.83 -1.06
CA GLY A 118 3.84 -5.97 0.38
C GLY A 118 4.15 -4.66 1.11
N HIS A 119 4.38 -3.57 0.36
CA HIS A 119 4.56 -2.22 0.88
C HIS A 119 3.27 -1.42 0.74
#